data_AF-A0A158GR29-F1
#
_entry.id   AF-A0A158GR29-F1
#
_cell.length_a   1.000
_cell.length_b   1.000
_cell.length_c   1.000
_cell.angle_alpha   90.00
_cell.angle_beta   90.00
_cell.angle_gamma   90.00
#
_symmetry.space_group_name_H-M   'P 1'
#
loop_
_entity.id
_entity.type
_entity.pdbx_description
1 polymer ?
#
loop_
_entity_poly.entity_id
_entity_poly.type
_entity_poly.pdbx_seq_one_letter_code
_entity_poly.pdbx_strand_id
1 'polypeptide(L)'
;MNVRSHAAPALSLIAALTLAACGGSNHNDTPANAIAGAQHVLLVSIDGLHQQDLANCVAAKTCPNIAALANNGVTYTNAFTPGLSDSFPGLAALLTGGSPKSAGLFYDVSYDRTLYAPSDTQCNGAQGWNVVFDETTGIDGMNGGALTHLDGGGAFNPQAIPNAKVNGVCTPVYPHNYIKTNTVFEVVKQQVANARTAWADKHAWGYDWVNGPSGKGVDDLARTEINSIDPATQSDYTDVYTHTELFDNLHVQAIVNQIDGKDSTGA
;
A
#
# COMPACT_ATOMS: atom_id res chain seq x y z
N MET A 1 -32.06 54.78 -43.15
CA MET A 1 -31.64 54.43 -44.52
C MET A 1 -30.52 53.39 -44.44
N ASN A 2 -30.78 52.20 -44.99
CA ASN A 2 -29.84 51.15 -45.43
C ASN A 2 -28.80 50.56 -44.46
N VAL A 3 -29.20 49.42 -43.88
CA VAL A 3 -28.52 48.11 -43.81
C VAL A 3 -27.13 48.03 -44.46
N ARG A 4 -26.14 47.51 -43.71
CA ARG A 4 -25.24 46.42 -44.16
C ARG A 4 -24.76 45.58 -42.97
N SER A 5 -25.35 44.42 -42.83
CA SER A 5 -24.90 43.32 -41.98
C SER A 5 -23.77 42.56 -42.68
N HIS A 6 -22.62 42.38 -42.03
CA HIS A 6 -21.59 41.46 -42.50
C HIS A 6 -21.61 40.20 -41.62
N ALA A 7 -22.17 39.12 -42.17
CA ALA A 7 -22.06 37.78 -41.63
C ALA A 7 -20.67 37.22 -41.97
N ALA A 8 -19.89 36.87 -40.94
CA ALA A 8 -18.69 36.06 -41.09
C ALA A 8 -19.09 34.57 -41.11
N PRO A 9 -18.51 33.72 -41.97
CA PRO A 9 -18.84 32.31 -42.01
C PRO A 9 -18.16 31.59 -40.84
N ALA A 10 -18.94 30.88 -40.03
CA ALA A 10 -18.42 29.90 -39.10
C ALA A 10 -17.98 28.65 -39.89
N LEU A 11 -16.67 28.44 -40.02
CA LEU A 11 -16.13 27.15 -40.46
C LEU A 11 -16.26 26.16 -39.30
N SER A 12 -17.22 25.25 -39.39
CA SER A 12 -17.27 24.06 -38.56
C SER A 12 -16.21 23.06 -39.05
N LEU A 13 -15.10 22.92 -38.31
CA LEU A 13 -14.18 21.79 -38.50
C LEU A 13 -14.84 20.52 -37.96
N ILE A 14 -15.29 19.66 -38.85
CA ILE A 14 -15.61 18.26 -38.54
C ILE A 14 -14.28 17.53 -38.45
N ALA A 15 -13.78 17.29 -37.23
CA ALA A 15 -12.67 16.40 -37.00
C ALA A 15 -13.16 14.95 -37.19
N ALA A 16 -12.86 14.36 -38.35
CA ALA A 16 -13.06 12.94 -38.59
C ALA A 16 -12.06 12.14 -37.73
N LEU A 17 -12.58 11.46 -36.71
CA LEU A 17 -11.81 10.53 -35.89
C LEU A 17 -11.56 9.26 -36.72
N THR A 18 -10.41 9.18 -37.39
CA THR A 18 -9.96 7.93 -38.01
C THR A 18 -9.43 7.01 -36.92
N LEU A 19 -10.26 6.09 -36.43
CA LEU A 19 -9.78 4.92 -35.69
C LEU A 19 -8.98 4.05 -36.68
N ALA A 20 -7.67 4.06 -36.55
CA ALA A 20 -6.80 3.07 -37.15
C ALA A 20 -7.09 1.71 -36.47
N ALA A 21 -7.85 0.87 -37.15
CA ALA A 21 -8.01 -0.53 -36.80
C ALA A 21 -6.68 -1.25 -37.11
N CYS A 22 -5.88 -1.53 -36.07
CA CYS A 22 -4.84 -2.54 -36.16
C CYS A 22 -5.51 -3.92 -36.03
N GLY A 23 -5.35 -4.73 -37.07
CA GLY A 23 -6.05 -6.00 -37.26
C GLY A 23 -5.63 -7.13 -36.32
N GLY A 24 -6.59 -8.02 -36.07
CA GLY A 24 -6.38 -9.45 -36.29
C GLY A 24 -5.71 -10.29 -35.21
N SER A 25 -6.40 -10.46 -34.07
CA SER A 25 -6.45 -11.74 -33.36
C SER A 25 -7.89 -11.98 -32.91
N ASN A 26 -8.48 -13.11 -33.32
CA ASN A 26 -9.78 -13.56 -32.84
C ASN A 26 -9.67 -13.99 -31.36
N HIS A 27 -9.63 -13.02 -30.45
CA HIS A 27 -9.94 -13.24 -29.05
C HIS A 27 -11.24 -12.51 -28.76
N ASN A 28 -12.32 -13.28 -28.61
CA ASN A 28 -13.62 -12.82 -28.08
C ASN A 28 -13.54 -12.37 -26.61
N ASP A 29 -12.33 -12.18 -26.09
CA ASP A 29 -12.11 -11.69 -24.75
C ASP A 29 -12.15 -10.17 -24.81
N THR A 30 -13.36 -9.63 -24.62
CA THR A 30 -13.46 -8.26 -24.12
C THR A 30 -12.62 -8.15 -22.83
N PRO A 31 -12.03 -6.99 -22.49
CA PRO A 31 -11.30 -6.83 -21.23
C PRO A 31 -12.12 -7.31 -20.01
N ALA A 32 -13.45 -7.19 -20.08
CA ALA A 32 -14.37 -7.73 -19.09
C ALA A 32 -14.33 -9.28 -18.98
N ASN A 33 -14.21 -10.01 -20.09
CA ASN A 33 -14.07 -11.46 -20.10
C ASN A 33 -12.70 -11.92 -19.56
N ALA A 34 -11.62 -11.17 -19.85
CA ALA A 34 -10.30 -11.46 -19.30
C ALA A 34 -10.25 -11.30 -17.77
N ILE A 35 -10.93 -10.28 -17.23
CA ILE A 35 -11.06 -10.08 -15.77
C ILE A 35 -11.98 -11.13 -15.15
N ALA A 36 -13.05 -11.55 -15.83
CA ALA A 36 -13.97 -12.58 -15.34
C ALA A 36 -13.31 -13.96 -15.16
N GLY A 37 -12.20 -14.23 -15.86
CA GLY A 37 -11.40 -15.46 -15.73
C GLY A 37 -10.16 -15.34 -14.83
N ALA A 38 -9.90 -14.17 -14.24
CA ALA A 38 -8.71 -13.97 -13.41
C ALA A 38 -8.82 -14.75 -12.09
N GLN A 39 -7.87 -15.67 -11.86
CA GLN A 39 -7.82 -16.45 -10.61
C GLN A 39 -7.15 -15.68 -9.47
N HIS A 40 -6.22 -14.79 -9.79
CA HIS A 40 -5.44 -14.01 -8.84
C HIS A 40 -5.35 -12.55 -9.28
N VAL A 41 -5.31 -11.65 -8.30
CA VAL A 41 -4.96 -10.24 -8.49
C VAL A 41 -3.74 -9.97 -7.63
N LEU A 42 -2.65 -9.52 -8.26
CA LEU A 42 -1.40 -9.21 -7.59
C LEU A 42 -1.11 -7.71 -7.71
N LEU A 43 -0.90 -7.05 -6.57
CA LEU A 43 -0.37 -5.69 -6.50
C LEU A 43 1.09 -5.77 -6.09
N VAL A 44 1.98 -5.21 -6.91
CA VAL A 44 3.40 -5.04 -6.58
C VAL A 44 3.68 -3.55 -6.51
N SER A 45 3.97 -3.05 -5.31
CA SER A 45 4.41 -1.67 -5.08
C SER A 45 5.92 -1.70 -4.84
N ILE A 46 6.68 -1.00 -5.68
CA ILE A 46 8.14 -0.95 -5.57
C ILE A 46 8.52 0.41 -5.01
N ASP A 47 9.01 0.42 -3.77
CA ASP A 47 9.38 1.66 -3.07
C ASP A 47 10.44 2.44 -3.87
N GLY A 48 10.20 3.74 -4.06
CA GLY A 48 11.10 4.63 -4.80
C GLY A 48 11.24 4.40 -6.32
N LEU A 49 10.47 3.50 -6.97
CA LEU A 49 10.59 3.26 -8.42
C LEU A 49 9.93 4.39 -9.23
N HIS A 50 10.75 5.23 -9.87
CA HIS A 50 10.25 6.30 -10.75
C HIS A 50 10.01 5.80 -12.18
N GLN A 51 9.18 6.54 -12.93
CA GLN A 51 8.98 6.30 -14.37
C GLN A 51 10.31 6.32 -15.15
N GLN A 52 11.25 7.19 -14.75
CA GLN A 52 12.58 7.27 -15.38
C GLN A 52 13.43 6.03 -15.09
N ASP A 53 13.31 5.43 -13.91
CA ASP A 53 14.05 4.23 -13.54
C ASP A 53 13.62 3.03 -14.40
N LEU A 54 12.31 2.89 -14.62
CA LEU A 54 11.76 1.91 -15.56
C LEU A 54 12.31 2.12 -16.98
N ALA A 55 12.27 3.36 -17.48
CA ALA A 55 12.79 3.68 -18.81
C ALA A 55 14.29 3.34 -18.94
N ASN A 56 15.08 3.67 -17.92
CA ASN A 56 16.51 3.40 -17.86
C ASN A 56 16.79 1.89 -17.83
N CYS A 57 16.10 1.14 -16.97
CA CYS A 57 16.36 -0.30 -16.82
C CYS A 57 15.93 -1.10 -18.06
N VAL A 58 14.86 -0.69 -18.74
CA VAL A 58 14.42 -1.28 -20.02
C VAL A 58 15.46 -1.02 -21.10
N ALA A 59 15.94 0.21 -21.24
CA ALA A 59 16.97 0.58 -22.22
C ALA A 59 18.30 -0.15 -21.97
N ALA A 60 18.70 -0.27 -20.70
CA ALA A 60 19.90 -0.97 -20.27
C ALA A 60 19.77 -2.51 -20.26
N LYS A 61 18.54 -3.04 -20.43
CA LYS A 61 18.21 -4.47 -20.36
C LYS A 61 18.54 -5.11 -19.01
N THR A 62 18.41 -4.36 -17.91
CA THR A 62 18.73 -4.82 -16.56
C THR A 62 17.51 -5.30 -15.77
N CYS A 63 16.28 -5.08 -16.27
CA CYS A 63 15.03 -5.47 -15.61
C CYS A 63 14.13 -6.34 -16.50
N PRO A 64 14.59 -7.50 -17.00
CA PRO A 64 13.89 -8.26 -18.05
C PRO A 64 12.44 -8.64 -17.68
N ASN A 65 12.17 -8.95 -16.41
CA ASN A 65 10.82 -9.31 -15.94
C ASN A 65 9.87 -8.10 -15.89
N ILE A 66 10.31 -6.97 -15.33
CA ILE A 66 9.52 -5.74 -15.30
C ILE A 66 9.33 -5.20 -16.73
N ALA A 67 10.37 -5.30 -17.57
CA ALA A 67 10.27 -4.96 -18.99
C ALA A 67 9.26 -5.84 -19.74
N ALA A 68 9.20 -7.13 -19.42
CA ALA A 68 8.19 -8.03 -19.99
C ALA A 68 6.77 -7.61 -19.59
N LEU A 69 6.54 -7.23 -18.33
CA LEU A 69 5.25 -6.69 -17.87
C LEU A 69 4.89 -5.39 -18.61
N ALA A 70 5.83 -4.45 -18.73
CA ALA A 70 5.60 -3.19 -19.43
C ALA A 70 5.29 -3.40 -20.93
N ASN A 71 5.95 -4.35 -21.58
CA ASN A 71 5.76 -4.62 -23.02
C ASN A 71 4.50 -5.44 -23.35
N ASN A 72 3.99 -6.24 -22.40
CA ASN A 72 2.81 -7.08 -22.60
C ASN A 72 1.55 -6.59 -21.85
N GLY A 73 1.68 -5.51 -21.08
CA GLY A 73 0.60 -4.90 -20.31
C GLY A 73 0.24 -3.50 -20.81
N VAL A 74 -0.47 -2.75 -19.95
CA VAL A 74 -0.77 -1.34 -20.18
C VAL A 74 0.09 -0.50 -19.24
N THR A 75 0.96 0.34 -19.81
CA THR A 75 1.74 1.30 -19.04
C THR A 75 1.01 2.64 -18.97
N TYR A 76 0.65 3.05 -17.76
CA TYR A 76 0.15 4.40 -17.50
C TYR A 76 1.32 5.35 -17.24
N THR A 77 1.61 6.22 -18.20
CA THR A 77 2.59 7.30 -18.03
C THR A 77 1.95 8.50 -17.34
N ASN A 78 2.75 9.30 -16.63
CA ASN A 78 2.27 10.44 -15.83
C ASN A 78 1.29 10.02 -14.71
N ALA A 79 1.55 8.86 -14.09
CA ALA A 79 0.94 8.49 -12.83
C ALA A 79 1.66 9.21 -11.68
N PHE A 80 0.89 9.67 -10.68
CA PHE A 80 1.42 10.41 -9.53
C PHE A 80 0.92 9.78 -8.24
N THR A 81 1.82 9.66 -7.26
CA THR A 81 1.48 9.45 -5.87
C THR A 81 0.87 10.73 -5.29
N PRO A 82 0.21 10.70 -4.11
CA PRO A 82 -0.12 11.92 -3.39
C PRO A 82 1.11 12.82 -3.24
N GLY A 83 0.92 14.14 -3.22
CA GLY A 83 2.03 15.12 -3.23
C GLY A 83 3.01 15.05 -2.04
N LEU A 84 2.75 14.18 -1.07
CA LEU A 84 3.66 13.76 -0.01
C LEU A 84 4.27 12.44 -0.50
N SER A 85 5.38 12.51 -1.22
CA SER A 85 6.00 11.35 -1.84
C SER A 85 6.78 10.52 -0.82
N ASP A 86 6.04 9.86 0.07
CA ASP A 86 6.50 8.87 1.03
C ASP A 86 5.77 7.53 0.80
N SER A 87 6.41 6.43 1.21
CA SER A 87 5.87 5.07 1.05
C SER A 87 4.48 4.93 1.67
N PHE A 88 4.25 5.52 2.83
CA PHE A 88 3.03 5.35 3.62
C PHE A 88 1.78 5.99 2.96
N PRO A 89 1.75 7.29 2.63
CA PRO A 89 0.61 7.88 1.91
C PRO A 89 0.49 7.36 0.47
N GLY A 90 1.59 6.99 -0.18
CA GLY A 90 1.59 6.36 -1.51
C GLY A 90 0.86 5.02 -1.50
N LEU A 91 1.21 4.14 -0.56
CA LEU A 91 0.56 2.85 -0.39
C LEU A 91 -0.90 2.99 0.05
N ALA A 92 -1.18 3.90 0.99
CA ALA A 92 -2.56 4.17 1.42
C ALA A 92 -3.47 4.56 0.25
N ALA A 93 -2.96 5.35 -0.71
CA ALA A 93 -3.71 5.71 -1.91
C ALA A 93 -4.01 4.51 -2.80
N LEU A 94 -3.05 3.59 -2.98
CA LEU A 94 -3.25 2.35 -3.76
C LEU A 94 -4.28 1.43 -3.11
N LEU A 95 -4.21 1.27 -1.79
CA LEU A 95 -5.04 0.33 -1.05
C LEU A 95 -6.44 0.85 -0.70
N THR A 96 -6.69 2.16 -0.80
CA THR A 96 -7.99 2.74 -0.45
C THR A 96 -8.65 3.55 -1.57
N GLY A 97 -7.89 3.93 -2.60
CA GLY A 97 -8.31 4.96 -3.57
C GLY A 97 -8.43 6.36 -2.96
N GLY A 98 -8.03 6.54 -1.70
CA GLY A 98 -8.13 7.79 -0.94
C GLY A 98 -6.90 8.68 -1.04
N SER A 99 -7.08 9.96 -0.73
CA SER A 99 -5.99 10.89 -0.43
C SER A 99 -5.56 10.76 1.04
N PRO A 100 -4.40 11.31 1.45
CA PRO A 100 -4.02 11.41 2.85
C PRO A 100 -5.12 11.98 3.77
N LYS A 101 -5.88 12.96 3.25
CA LYS A 101 -7.00 13.56 3.97
C LYS A 101 -8.17 12.60 4.19
N SER A 102 -8.52 11.80 3.18
CA SER A 102 -9.69 10.91 3.25
C SER A 102 -9.37 9.57 3.88
N ALA A 103 -8.16 9.03 3.66
CA ALA A 103 -7.68 7.84 4.34
C ALA A 103 -7.28 8.12 5.80
N GLY A 104 -6.95 9.38 6.13
CA GLY A 104 -6.49 9.78 7.46
C GLY A 104 -5.02 9.47 7.72
N LEU A 105 -4.28 9.01 6.71
CA LEU A 105 -2.89 8.59 6.78
C LEU A 105 -2.02 9.64 6.06
N PHE A 106 -1.38 10.52 6.82
CA PHE A 106 -0.54 11.60 6.29
C PHE A 106 0.92 11.19 6.13
N TYR A 107 1.44 10.50 7.14
CA TYR A 107 2.80 9.99 7.24
C TYR A 107 2.80 8.84 8.27
N ASP A 108 3.78 7.94 8.22
CA ASP A 108 3.93 6.84 9.19
C ASP A 108 4.13 7.35 10.63
N VAL A 109 4.74 8.53 10.78
CA VAL A 109 4.85 9.29 12.03
C VAL A 109 4.03 10.58 11.92
N SER A 110 2.96 10.69 12.71
CA SER A 110 2.04 11.82 12.70
C SER A 110 1.69 12.30 14.12
N TYR A 111 1.13 13.50 14.25
CA TYR A 111 0.61 14.00 15.54
C TYR A 111 -0.91 14.14 15.51
N ASP A 112 -1.60 13.39 16.37
CA ASP A 112 -3.06 13.43 16.48
C ASP A 112 -3.49 14.16 17.75
N ARG A 113 -4.16 15.30 17.58
CA ARG A 113 -4.67 16.15 18.66
C ARG A 113 -5.83 15.56 19.45
N THR A 114 -6.40 14.45 19.00
CA THR A 114 -7.59 13.84 19.61
C THR A 114 -7.26 12.64 20.48
N LEU A 115 -6.06 12.08 20.33
CA LEU A 115 -5.62 10.89 21.03
C LEU A 115 -4.96 11.21 22.38
N TYR A 116 -5.02 10.23 23.26
CA TYR A 116 -4.38 10.24 24.58
C TYR A 116 -3.16 9.34 24.55
N ALA A 117 -2.23 9.60 25.48
CA ALA A 117 -1.04 8.78 25.65
C ALA A 117 -1.39 7.30 25.86
N PRO A 118 -0.54 6.36 25.40
CA PRO A 118 -0.66 4.93 25.67
C PRO A 118 -0.78 4.63 27.18
N SER A 119 -0.08 5.40 28.02
CA SER A 119 -0.13 5.30 29.48
C SER A 119 -1.40 5.88 30.11
N ASP A 120 -2.17 6.71 29.41
CA ASP A 120 -3.45 7.26 29.88
C ASP A 120 -4.61 6.34 29.48
N THR A 121 -4.74 5.24 30.24
CA THR A 121 -5.76 4.21 30.03
C THR A 121 -7.18 4.64 30.45
N GLN A 122 -7.34 5.87 30.97
CA GLN A 122 -8.63 6.43 31.35
C GLN A 122 -9.06 7.63 30.48
N CYS A 123 -8.19 8.11 29.59
CA CYS A 123 -8.45 9.24 28.71
C CYS A 123 -8.87 10.50 29.48
N ASN A 124 -8.20 10.76 30.62
CA ASN A 124 -8.47 11.89 31.52
C ASN A 124 -7.41 12.98 31.44
N GLY A 125 -6.25 12.68 30.86
CA GLY A 125 -5.13 13.59 30.70
C GLY A 125 -5.27 14.52 29.50
N ALA A 126 -4.16 15.12 29.11
CA ALA A 126 -4.11 15.98 27.93
C ALA A 126 -4.21 15.16 26.65
N GLN A 127 -4.98 15.68 25.68
CA GLN A 127 -5.02 15.14 24.34
C GLN A 127 -3.86 15.68 23.49
N GLY A 128 -3.47 14.90 22.49
CA GLY A 128 -2.33 15.19 21.63
C GLY A 128 -1.24 14.13 21.80
N TRP A 129 -1.09 13.27 20.81
CA TRP A 129 -0.10 12.19 20.85
C TRP A 129 0.57 11.96 19.50
N ASN A 130 1.83 11.51 19.53
CA ASN A 130 2.55 11.04 18.35
C ASN A 130 2.06 9.63 17.99
N VAL A 131 1.43 9.50 16.84
CA VAL A 131 1.06 8.22 16.25
C VAL A 131 2.21 7.76 15.37
N VAL A 132 2.67 6.55 15.61
CA VAL A 132 3.87 6.00 14.98
C VAL A 132 3.52 4.62 14.43
N PHE A 133 3.82 4.40 13.14
CA PHE A 133 3.56 3.17 12.41
C PHE A 133 4.85 2.58 11.83
N ASP A 134 5.91 2.62 12.63
CA ASP A 134 7.24 2.08 12.33
C ASP A 134 7.53 0.84 13.21
N GLU A 135 8.81 0.46 13.32
CA GLU A 135 9.29 -0.68 14.10
C GLU A 135 8.94 -0.59 15.60
N THR A 136 8.75 0.61 16.14
CA THR A 136 8.38 0.80 17.55
C THR A 136 7.00 0.26 17.90
N THR A 137 6.16 0.01 16.89
CA THR A 137 4.84 -0.60 17.03
C THR A 137 4.92 -2.07 17.45
N GLY A 138 6.03 -2.76 17.17
CA GLY A 138 6.33 -4.12 17.63
C GLY A 138 6.86 -4.14 19.06
N ILE A 139 6.55 -5.20 19.82
CA ILE A 139 6.86 -5.31 21.25
C ILE A 139 8.36 -5.27 21.55
N ASP A 140 9.21 -5.68 20.61
CA ASP A 140 10.67 -5.62 20.74
C ASP A 140 11.24 -4.22 20.42
N GLY A 141 10.43 -3.31 19.88
CA GLY A 141 10.76 -1.91 19.64
C GLY A 141 10.91 -1.08 20.92
N MET A 142 9.97 -0.16 21.16
CA MET A 142 10.09 0.78 22.28
C MET A 142 10.26 0.06 23.63
N ASN A 143 11.44 0.22 24.25
CA ASN A 143 11.87 -0.47 25.47
C ASN A 143 11.88 -2.02 25.39
N GLY A 144 11.94 -2.59 24.18
CA GLY A 144 11.92 -4.04 23.95
C GLY A 144 13.30 -4.69 23.78
N GLY A 145 14.37 -3.90 23.64
CA GLY A 145 15.74 -4.36 23.53
C GLY A 145 16.32 -4.19 22.12
N ALA A 146 17.12 -5.15 21.68
CA ALA A 146 17.61 -5.18 20.31
C ALA A 146 16.52 -5.74 19.38
N LEU A 147 16.31 -5.12 18.22
CA LEU A 147 15.35 -5.54 17.19
C LEU A 147 15.82 -6.81 16.49
N THR A 148 15.86 -7.95 17.16
CA THR A 148 16.39 -9.20 16.58
C THR A 148 15.33 -10.12 16.00
N HIS A 149 14.04 -9.77 16.15
CA HIS A 149 12.95 -10.61 15.66
C HIS A 149 12.37 -10.01 14.39
N LEU A 150 12.35 -10.83 13.33
CA LEU A 150 11.77 -10.43 12.06
C LEU A 150 10.28 -10.09 12.18
N ASP A 151 9.55 -10.64 13.14
CA ASP A 151 8.12 -10.40 13.34
C ASP A 151 7.81 -9.26 14.32
N GLY A 152 8.80 -8.40 14.64
CA GLY A 152 8.65 -7.30 15.60
C GLY A 152 8.32 -7.78 17.01
N GLY A 153 8.85 -8.95 17.38
CA GLY A 153 8.66 -9.61 18.68
C GLY A 153 7.31 -10.31 18.86
N GLY A 154 6.51 -10.42 17.79
CA GLY A 154 5.29 -11.25 17.78
C GLY A 154 4.07 -10.65 18.48
N ALA A 155 4.13 -9.38 18.92
CA ALA A 155 2.98 -8.67 19.47
C ALA A 155 3.07 -7.16 19.28
N PHE A 156 1.93 -6.47 19.37
CA PHE A 156 1.91 -5.01 19.50
C PHE A 156 2.61 -4.55 20.77
N ASN A 157 3.36 -3.45 20.66
CA ASN A 157 3.89 -2.73 21.80
C ASN A 157 2.81 -1.89 22.47
N PRO A 158 2.38 -2.19 23.70
CA PRO A 158 1.37 -1.38 24.39
C PRO A 158 1.84 0.05 24.68
N GLN A 159 3.14 0.35 24.59
CA GLN A 159 3.69 1.69 24.74
C GLN A 159 3.61 2.53 23.46
N ALA A 160 3.31 1.90 22.32
CA ALA A 160 3.13 2.58 21.04
C ALA A 160 1.64 2.79 20.68
N ILE A 161 0.71 2.08 21.34
CA ILE A 161 -0.72 2.15 21.03
C ILE A 161 -1.41 3.27 21.82
N PRO A 162 -1.78 4.39 21.19
CA PRO A 162 -2.48 5.48 21.88
C PRO A 162 -3.91 5.07 22.23
N ASN A 163 -4.56 5.89 23.06
CA ASN A 163 -5.96 5.69 23.42
C ASN A 163 -6.87 6.78 22.84
N ALA A 164 -8.13 6.47 22.60
CA ALA A 164 -9.18 7.43 22.26
C ALA A 164 -10.42 7.18 23.13
N LYS A 165 -11.21 8.24 23.35
CA LYS A 165 -12.50 8.13 24.02
C LYS A 165 -13.59 7.80 23.01
N VAL A 166 -13.96 6.53 22.93
CA VAL A 166 -15.01 6.02 22.04
C VAL A 166 -16.26 5.75 22.87
N ASN A 167 -17.36 6.45 22.58
CA ASN A 167 -18.63 6.32 23.32
C ASN A 167 -18.48 6.45 24.85
N GLY A 168 -17.57 7.32 25.29
CA GLY A 168 -17.30 7.56 26.71
C GLY A 168 -16.31 6.57 27.35
N VAL A 169 -15.89 5.52 26.65
CA VAL A 169 -14.92 4.52 27.10
C VAL A 169 -13.55 4.83 26.51
N CYS A 170 -12.50 4.76 27.32
CA CYS A 170 -11.13 4.87 26.83
C CYS A 170 -10.73 3.54 26.17
N THR A 171 -10.35 3.58 24.90
CA THR A 171 -10.09 2.39 24.07
C THR A 171 -8.78 2.57 23.33
N PRO A 172 -7.92 1.53 23.28
CA PRO A 172 -6.72 1.53 22.46
C PRO A 172 -7.06 1.75 20.97
N VAL A 173 -6.21 2.50 20.27
CA VAL A 173 -6.33 2.78 18.84
C VAL A 173 -5.17 2.11 18.11
N TYR A 174 -5.43 0.91 17.61
CA TYR A 174 -4.47 0.18 16.77
C TYR A 174 -4.37 0.83 15.38
N PRO A 175 -3.33 0.52 14.58
CA PRO A 175 -3.17 1.08 13.24
C PRO A 175 -4.41 0.87 12.35
N HIS A 176 -5.04 -0.30 12.41
CA HIS A 176 -6.30 -0.57 11.71
C HIS A 176 -7.50 0.24 12.22
N ASN A 177 -7.49 0.77 13.45
CA ASN A 177 -8.51 1.70 13.93
C ASN A 177 -8.26 3.15 13.48
N TYR A 178 -7.02 3.49 13.12
CA TYR A 178 -6.61 4.85 12.81
C TYR A 178 -7.02 5.28 11.38
N ILE A 179 -7.00 4.33 10.44
CA ILE A 179 -7.44 4.58 9.06
C ILE A 179 -8.95 4.94 9.01
N LYS A 180 -9.29 5.93 8.19
CA LYS A 180 -10.64 6.53 8.15
C LYS A 180 -11.56 5.97 7.07
N THR A 181 -11.06 5.01 6.28
CA THR A 181 -11.77 4.39 5.17
C THR A 181 -11.41 2.92 5.09
N ASN A 182 -12.26 2.15 4.42
CA ASN A 182 -12.00 0.76 4.14
C ASN A 182 -10.83 0.56 3.17
N THR A 183 -10.17 -0.59 3.29
CA THR A 183 -9.14 -1.01 2.32
C THR A 183 -9.75 -1.88 1.22
N VAL A 184 -9.03 -2.02 0.10
CA VAL A 184 -9.41 -2.89 -1.01
C VAL A 184 -9.63 -4.33 -0.55
N PHE A 185 -8.90 -4.77 0.47
CA PHE A 185 -9.04 -6.11 1.03
C PHE A 185 -10.39 -6.31 1.73
N GLU A 186 -10.87 -5.33 2.52
CA GLU A 186 -12.21 -5.38 3.09
C GLU A 186 -13.30 -5.38 2.00
N VAL A 187 -13.12 -4.58 0.94
CA VAL A 187 -14.05 -4.58 -0.20
C VAL A 187 -14.08 -5.94 -0.87
N VAL A 188 -12.91 -6.53 -1.17
CA VAL A 188 -12.81 -7.85 -1.79
C VAL A 188 -13.50 -8.90 -0.93
N LYS A 189 -13.25 -8.94 0.38
CA LYS A 189 -13.90 -9.90 1.29
C LYS A 189 -15.41 -9.71 1.39
N GLN A 190 -15.90 -8.48 1.26
CA GLN A 190 -17.34 -8.20 1.25
C GLN A 190 -18.02 -8.59 -0.07
N GLN A 191 -17.33 -8.45 -1.20
CA GLN A 191 -17.93 -8.57 -2.54
C GLN A 191 -17.65 -9.93 -3.20
N VAL A 192 -16.60 -10.62 -2.81
CA VAL A 192 -16.15 -11.87 -3.43
C VAL A 192 -16.18 -12.98 -2.39
N ALA A 193 -17.16 -13.89 -2.53
CA ALA A 193 -17.33 -15.01 -1.61
C ALA A 193 -16.08 -15.91 -1.62
N ASN A 194 -15.62 -16.30 -0.43
CA ASN A 194 -14.42 -17.12 -0.22
C ASN A 194 -13.12 -16.51 -0.77
N ALA A 195 -13.08 -15.20 -1.02
CA ALA A 195 -11.83 -14.54 -1.39
C ALA A 195 -10.82 -14.69 -0.25
N ARG A 196 -9.59 -15.03 -0.65
CA ARG A 196 -8.42 -14.99 0.20
C ARG A 196 -7.63 -13.72 -0.10
N THR A 197 -7.16 -13.06 0.94
CA THR A 197 -6.41 -11.82 0.89
C THR A 197 -5.10 -11.96 1.65
N ALA A 198 -4.04 -11.40 1.10
CA ALA A 198 -2.71 -11.52 1.69
C ALA A 198 -1.87 -10.28 1.38
N TRP A 199 -0.89 -9.99 2.24
CA TRP A 199 0.01 -8.85 2.11
C TRP A 199 1.37 -9.15 2.73
N ALA A 200 2.44 -8.63 2.15
CA ALA A 200 3.80 -8.72 2.69
C ALA A 200 4.51 -7.37 2.49
N ASP A 201 5.03 -6.80 3.57
CA ASP A 201 5.63 -5.46 3.59
C ASP A 201 6.50 -5.27 4.85
N LYS A 202 7.10 -4.10 4.99
CA LYS A 202 7.87 -3.68 6.17
C LYS A 202 6.97 -3.25 7.34
N HIS A 203 7.62 -2.97 8.47
CA HIS A 203 7.00 -2.54 9.74
C HIS A 203 5.90 -3.47 10.23
N ALA A 204 6.30 -4.67 10.68
CA ALA A 204 5.46 -5.81 11.02
C ALA A 204 4.13 -5.44 11.72
N TRP A 205 4.19 -4.56 12.72
CA TRP A 205 3.01 -4.12 13.48
C TRP A 205 2.48 -2.75 13.08
N GLY A 206 3.32 -1.88 12.52
CA GLY A 206 2.92 -0.56 12.02
C GLY A 206 1.96 -0.65 10.83
N TYR A 207 2.17 -1.60 9.93
CA TYR A 207 1.38 -1.77 8.70
C TYR A 207 0.09 -2.57 8.92
N ASP A 208 -0.26 -2.84 10.19
CA ASP A 208 -1.54 -3.45 10.55
C ASP A 208 -2.75 -2.68 10.02
N TRP A 209 -2.61 -1.39 9.68
CA TRP A 209 -3.65 -0.57 9.06
C TRP A 209 -4.16 -1.15 7.74
N VAL A 210 -3.36 -1.96 7.04
CA VAL A 210 -3.74 -2.64 5.80
C VAL A 210 -4.95 -3.57 6.00
N ASN A 211 -5.15 -4.08 7.22
CA ASN A 211 -6.35 -4.83 7.60
C ASN A 211 -7.66 -4.03 7.52
N GLY A 212 -7.59 -2.71 7.40
CA GLY A 212 -8.74 -1.82 7.38
C GLY A 212 -9.50 -1.76 8.72
N PRO A 213 -10.51 -0.88 8.86
CA PRO A 213 -11.22 -0.65 10.12
C PRO A 213 -11.76 -1.89 10.83
N SER A 214 -12.09 -2.97 10.10
CA SER A 214 -12.54 -4.22 10.73
C SER A 214 -11.45 -5.02 11.42
N GLY A 215 -10.17 -4.71 11.17
CA GLY A 215 -9.01 -5.51 11.61
C GLY A 215 -8.95 -6.91 11.00
N LYS A 216 -9.66 -7.14 9.88
CA LYS A 216 -9.85 -8.47 9.27
C LYS A 216 -9.78 -8.44 7.74
N GLY A 217 -9.34 -7.34 7.16
CA GLY A 217 -9.25 -7.16 5.72
C GLY A 217 -8.29 -8.17 5.10
N VAL A 218 -7.15 -8.47 5.75
CA VAL A 218 -6.15 -9.41 5.24
C VAL A 218 -6.26 -10.75 6.00
N ASP A 219 -6.30 -11.87 5.28
CA ASP A 219 -6.31 -13.21 5.90
C ASP A 219 -4.90 -13.63 6.34
N ASP A 220 -3.89 -13.25 5.56
CA ASP A 220 -2.49 -13.54 5.82
C ASP A 220 -1.61 -12.29 5.62
N LEU A 221 -1.37 -11.57 6.71
CA LEU A 221 -0.49 -10.41 6.76
C LEU A 221 0.89 -10.89 7.22
N ALA A 222 1.86 -10.97 6.29
CA ALA A 222 3.22 -11.31 6.62
C ALA A 222 3.83 -10.21 7.49
N ARG A 223 4.08 -10.54 8.75
CA ARG A 223 4.65 -9.65 9.76
C ARG A 223 6.18 -9.67 9.62
N THR A 224 6.76 -8.77 8.83
CA THR A 224 8.22 -8.63 8.68
C THR A 224 8.71 -7.23 9.02
N GLU A 225 9.80 -7.13 9.77
CA GLU A 225 10.38 -5.88 10.27
C GLU A 225 11.73 -5.61 9.59
N ILE A 226 11.80 -4.57 8.79
CA ILE A 226 13.01 -4.22 8.02
C ILE A 226 14.10 -3.65 8.93
N ASN A 227 13.73 -3.03 10.05
CA ASN A 227 14.69 -2.55 11.05
C ASN A 227 15.23 -3.68 11.94
N SER A 228 14.84 -4.94 11.68
CA SER A 228 15.39 -6.08 12.41
C SER A 228 16.85 -6.36 12.02
N ILE A 229 17.65 -6.72 13.01
CA ILE A 229 19.07 -7.07 12.89
C ILE A 229 19.18 -8.48 12.34
N ASP A 230 19.77 -8.61 11.15
CA ASP A 230 20.05 -9.90 10.55
C ASP A 230 21.15 -10.61 11.39
N PRO A 231 20.90 -11.83 11.92
CA PRO A 231 21.91 -12.57 12.67
C PRO A 231 23.15 -12.91 11.84
N ALA A 232 23.04 -12.99 10.50
CA ALA A 232 24.17 -13.30 9.63
C ALA A 232 25.13 -12.11 9.45
N THR A 233 24.60 -10.89 9.37
CA THR A 233 25.37 -9.68 9.06
C THR A 233 25.61 -8.80 10.29
N GLN A 234 24.83 -8.98 11.35
CA GLN A 234 24.85 -8.20 12.60
C GLN A 234 24.55 -6.70 12.39
N SER A 235 23.84 -6.34 11.31
CA SER A 235 23.24 -5.03 11.11
C SER A 235 21.79 -5.15 10.62
N ASP A 236 21.04 -4.05 10.67
CA ASP A 236 19.64 -4.05 10.21
C ASP A 236 19.53 -4.21 8.68
N TYR A 237 18.34 -4.59 8.19
CA TYR A 237 18.12 -4.77 6.75
C TYR A 237 18.09 -3.44 5.96
N THR A 238 18.16 -2.29 6.63
CA THR A 238 18.21 -0.95 6.01
C THR A 238 19.63 -0.40 5.85
N ASP A 239 20.62 -1.01 6.51
CA ASP A 239 22.01 -0.51 6.61
C ASP A 239 22.70 -0.40 5.24
N VAL A 240 22.58 -1.44 4.41
CA VAL A 240 23.11 -1.46 3.05
C VAL A 240 22.12 -2.11 2.09
N TYR A 241 22.10 -1.65 0.84
CA TYR A 241 21.11 -2.10 -0.15
C TYR A 241 21.09 -3.62 -0.37
N THR A 242 22.24 -4.31 -0.24
CA THR A 242 22.31 -5.77 -0.35
C THR A 242 21.61 -6.49 0.81
N HIS A 243 21.50 -5.87 1.99
CA HIS A 243 20.67 -6.42 3.07
C HIS A 243 19.19 -6.19 2.77
N THR A 244 18.83 -5.04 2.21
CA THR A 244 17.46 -4.78 1.73
C THR A 244 17.05 -5.81 0.67
N GLU A 245 17.94 -6.18 -0.25
CA GLU A 245 17.70 -7.27 -1.21
C GLU A 245 17.41 -8.62 -0.51
N LEU A 246 18.08 -8.93 0.60
CA LEU A 246 17.80 -10.13 1.40
C LEU A 246 16.40 -10.06 2.03
N PHE A 247 16.03 -8.90 2.56
CA PHE A 247 14.70 -8.66 3.11
C PHE A 247 13.60 -8.77 2.05
N ASP A 248 13.81 -8.19 0.86
CA ASP A 248 12.90 -8.30 -0.28
C ASP A 248 12.66 -9.77 -0.69
N ASN A 249 13.70 -10.63 -0.60
CA ASN A 249 13.53 -12.06 -0.88
C ASN A 249 12.58 -12.75 0.10
N LEU A 250 12.48 -12.28 1.35
CA LEU A 250 11.52 -12.79 2.33
C LEU A 250 10.09 -12.49 1.88
N HIS A 251 9.84 -11.27 1.38
CA HIS A 251 8.54 -10.87 0.83
C HIS A 251 8.19 -11.67 -0.43
N VAL A 252 9.14 -11.82 -1.36
CA VAL A 252 8.92 -12.63 -2.56
C VAL A 252 8.53 -14.05 -2.18
N GLN A 253 9.23 -14.67 -1.23
CA GLN A 253 8.90 -16.02 -0.78
C GLN A 253 7.52 -16.10 -0.11
N ALA A 254 7.16 -15.10 0.72
CA ALA A 254 5.83 -15.01 1.33
C ALA A 254 4.72 -14.92 0.26
N ILE A 255 4.88 -14.04 -0.74
CA ILE A 255 3.92 -13.89 -1.84
C ILE A 255 3.82 -15.18 -2.66
N VAL A 256 4.93 -15.87 -2.95
CA VAL A 256 4.91 -17.16 -3.66
C VAL A 256 4.12 -18.20 -2.87
N ASN A 257 4.34 -18.32 -1.56
CA ASN A 257 3.58 -19.23 -0.70
C ASN A 257 2.07 -18.89 -0.71
N GLN A 258 1.73 -17.61 -0.64
CA GLN A 258 0.34 -17.13 -0.66
C GLN A 258 -0.38 -17.44 -1.97
N ILE A 259 0.31 -17.27 -3.11
CA ILE A 259 -0.19 -17.65 -4.43
C ILE A 259 -0.42 -19.16 -4.51
N ASP A 260 0.45 -19.96 -3.90
CA ASP A 260 0.33 -21.43 -3.84
C ASP A 260 -0.74 -21.93 -2.85
N GLY A 261 -1.50 -21.03 -2.22
CA GLY A 261 -2.57 -21.38 -1.30
C GLY A 261 -2.09 -21.73 0.11
N LYS A 262 -0.84 -21.40 0.47
CA LYS A 262 -0.25 -21.54 1.82
C LYS A 262 -0.20 -20.20 2.54
N ASP A 263 0.04 -20.16 3.85
CA ASP A 263 0.33 -18.89 4.54
C ASP A 263 1.73 -18.34 4.18
N SER A 264 2.08 -17.15 4.66
CA SER A 264 3.34 -16.47 4.34
C SER A 264 4.56 -17.29 4.74
N THR A 265 4.42 -18.19 5.72
CA THR A 265 5.48 -19.09 6.21
C THR A 265 5.59 -20.37 5.39
N GLY A 266 4.59 -20.67 4.56
CA GLY A 266 4.53 -21.85 3.70
C GLY A 266 3.78 -23.04 4.31
N ALA A 267 3.00 -22.83 5.38
CA ALA A 267 2.15 -23.85 6.00
C ALA A 267 0.78 -23.99 5.30
#